data_AF-A0A2N0L1Y4-F1
#
_entry.id   AF-A0A2N0L1Y4-F1
#
_cell.length_a   1.000
_cell.length_b   1.000
_cell.length_c   1.000
_cell.angle_alpha   90.00
_cell.angle_beta   90.00
_cell.angle_gamma   90.00
#
_symmetry.space_group_name_H-M   'P 1'
#
loop_
_entity.id
_entity.type
_entity.pdbx_description
1 polymer ?
#
loop_
_entity_poly.entity_id
_entity_poly.type
_entity_poly.pdbx_seq_one_letter_code
_entity_poly.pdbx_strand_id
1 'polypeptide(L)'
;MGLVQNQIEGAGVSTISMTVQPHITGSVGAPRAAYIRYPAGNQLGEAGKPQQQRAIVTAVLEAASQIERPGSIIELPYRWRRFPVQEEPRFLGESMGPRHPQVEAIGESLDQLVNLAKDYQSYLEKRVADAAAAEPSIAGLERTLATQAQRVEHLVDVLDGEALDQLREIANAIATLELRATGKFV
;
A
#
# COMPACT_ATOMS: atom_id res chain seq x y z
N MET A 1 -20.07 6.88 3.15
CA MET A 1 -19.20 7.46 4.21
C MET A 1 -19.67 8.85 4.61
N GLY A 2 -19.63 9.87 3.74
CA GLY A 2 -19.92 11.25 4.12
C GLY A 2 -21.27 11.51 4.81
N LEU A 3 -22.39 11.01 4.27
CA LEU A 3 -23.73 11.24 4.85
C LEU A 3 -23.86 10.74 6.29
N VAL A 4 -23.48 9.49 6.55
CA VAL A 4 -23.54 8.87 7.89
C VAL A 4 -22.61 9.60 8.85
N GLN A 5 -21.40 9.92 8.38
CA GLN A 5 -20.40 10.59 9.18
C GLN A 5 -20.89 11.98 9.63
N ASN A 6 -21.49 12.77 8.72
CA ASN A 6 -22.09 14.07 9.06
C ASN A 6 -23.21 13.95 10.10
N GLN A 7 -24.07 12.93 10.02
CA GLN A 7 -25.15 12.75 10.99
C GLN A 7 -24.60 12.44 12.40
N ILE A 8 -23.53 11.64 12.49
CA ILE A 8 -22.87 11.30 13.77
C ILE A 8 -22.19 12.56 14.36
N GLU A 9 -21.53 13.36 13.53
CA GLU A 9 -20.93 14.63 13.95
C GLU A 9 -21.97 15.65 14.43
N GLY A 10 -23.12 15.74 13.74
CA GLY A 10 -24.24 16.57 14.16
C GLY A 10 -24.82 16.18 15.52
N ALA A 11 -24.61 14.93 15.96
CA ALA A 11 -24.95 14.46 17.30
C ALA A 11 -23.83 14.70 18.35
N GLY A 12 -22.76 15.39 17.98
CA GLY A 12 -21.65 15.73 18.87
C GLY A 12 -20.56 14.67 19.00
N VAL A 13 -20.57 13.64 18.14
CA VAL A 13 -19.54 12.58 18.14
C VAL A 13 -18.52 12.84 17.03
N SER A 14 -17.27 13.05 17.41
CA SER A 14 -16.17 13.25 16.47
C SER A 14 -15.93 12.01 15.62
N THR A 15 -15.69 12.18 14.32
CA THR A 15 -15.46 11.06 13.39
C THR A 15 -14.31 11.34 12.43
N ILE A 16 -13.68 10.27 11.94
CA ILE A 16 -12.70 10.35 10.85
C ILE A 16 -12.81 9.11 9.97
N SER A 17 -12.68 9.29 8.65
CA SER A 17 -12.60 8.19 7.69
C SER A 17 -11.17 7.97 7.22
N MET A 18 -10.77 6.72 6.98
CA MET A 18 -9.58 6.42 6.18
C MET A 18 -9.97 6.28 4.71
N THR A 19 -9.18 6.85 3.81
CA THR A 19 -9.44 6.79 2.37
C THR A 19 -8.20 6.43 1.56
N VAL A 20 -8.40 5.71 0.47
CA VAL A 20 -7.40 5.48 -0.60
C VAL A 20 -7.75 6.26 -1.87
N GLN A 21 -8.92 6.90 -1.91
CA GLN A 21 -9.44 7.69 -3.03
C GLN A 21 -9.94 9.05 -2.50
N PRO A 22 -9.03 10.01 -2.27
CA PRO A 22 -9.36 11.28 -1.63
C PRO A 22 -10.33 12.13 -2.46
N HIS A 23 -10.25 12.06 -3.79
CA HIS A 23 -11.14 12.78 -4.70
C HIS A 23 -12.62 12.34 -4.56
N ILE A 24 -12.89 11.03 -4.46
CA ILE A 24 -14.24 10.51 -4.18
C ILE A 24 -14.68 10.88 -2.76
N THR A 25 -13.76 10.82 -1.80
CA THR A 25 -14.07 11.13 -0.40
C THR A 25 -14.45 12.61 -0.21
N GLY A 26 -13.78 13.50 -0.93
CA GLY A 26 -14.10 14.92 -0.97
C GLY A 26 -15.45 15.18 -1.63
N SER A 27 -15.76 14.50 -2.75
CA SER A 27 -17.03 14.71 -3.46
C SER A 27 -18.25 14.26 -2.66
N VAL A 28 -18.13 13.25 -1.79
CA VAL A 28 -19.21 12.81 -0.90
C VAL A 28 -19.31 13.62 0.40
N GLY A 29 -18.47 14.66 0.58
CA GLY A 29 -18.56 15.59 1.71
C GLY A 29 -18.25 14.97 3.07
N ALA A 30 -17.22 14.13 3.18
CA ALA A 30 -16.80 13.60 4.48
C ALA A 30 -16.28 14.74 5.41
N PRO A 31 -16.75 14.83 6.66
CA PRO A 31 -16.29 15.85 7.62
C PRO A 31 -14.77 15.86 7.81
N ARG A 32 -14.17 14.68 7.94
CA ARG A 32 -12.72 14.50 8.15
C ARG A 32 -12.28 13.19 7.52
N ALA A 33 -11.12 13.22 6.86
CA ALA A 33 -10.50 11.99 6.37
C ALA A 33 -8.97 12.01 6.44
N ALA A 34 -8.40 10.82 6.60
CA ALA A 34 -6.97 10.55 6.44
C ALA A 34 -6.77 9.73 5.16
N TYR A 35 -6.03 10.29 4.21
CA TYR A 35 -5.64 9.64 2.98
C TYR A 35 -4.36 8.82 3.20
N ILE A 36 -4.40 7.55 2.82
CA ILE A 36 -3.23 6.66 2.80
C ILE A 36 -3.04 6.08 1.40
N ARG A 37 -1.79 6.04 0.93
CA ARG A 37 -1.43 5.52 -0.40
C ARG A 37 -1.24 4.01 -0.39
N TYR A 38 -2.23 3.30 0.12
CA TYR A 38 -2.24 1.84 0.23
C TYR A 38 -3.31 1.27 -0.71
N PRO A 39 -3.22 -0.01 -1.07
CA PRO A 39 -4.26 -0.69 -1.84
C PRO A 39 -5.60 -0.69 -1.10
N ALA A 40 -6.70 -0.69 -1.85
CA ALA A 40 -8.03 -0.81 -1.27
C ALA A 40 -8.16 -2.12 -0.46
N GLY A 41 -8.72 -2.02 0.76
CA GLY A 41 -8.84 -3.15 1.69
C GLY A 41 -7.65 -3.31 2.65
N ASN A 42 -6.54 -2.61 2.39
CA ASN A 42 -5.32 -2.72 3.19
C ASN A 42 -5.00 -1.44 3.96
N GLN A 43 -5.97 -0.55 4.21
CA GLN A 43 -5.71 0.78 4.80
C GLN A 43 -4.95 0.74 6.14
N LEU A 44 -5.06 -0.35 6.91
CA LEU A 44 -4.37 -0.51 8.19
C LEU A 44 -2.95 -1.09 8.05
N GLY A 45 -2.50 -1.47 6.85
CA GLY A 45 -1.20 -2.08 6.62
C GLY A 45 -1.23 -3.57 6.38
N GLU A 46 -0.04 -4.15 6.34
CA GLU A 46 0.20 -5.54 5.99
C GLU A 46 -0.30 -6.47 7.11
N ALA A 47 -0.72 -7.68 6.72
CA ALA A 47 -1.18 -8.69 7.65
C ALA A 47 -0.06 -9.08 8.62
N GLY A 48 -0.40 -9.24 9.90
CA GLY A 48 0.55 -9.67 10.93
C GLY A 48 1.59 -8.64 11.35
N LYS A 49 1.53 -7.37 10.89
CA LYS A 49 2.45 -6.30 11.26
C LYS A 49 1.83 -5.32 12.31
N PRO A 50 1.77 -5.68 13.60
CA PRO A 50 1.02 -4.91 14.59
C PRO A 50 1.64 -3.55 14.94
N GLN A 51 2.95 -3.35 14.80
CA GLN A 51 3.56 -2.03 15.03
C GLN A 51 3.19 -1.06 13.90
N GLN A 52 3.25 -1.52 12.65
CA GLN A 52 2.78 -0.77 11.48
C GLN A 52 1.30 -0.41 11.64
N GLN A 53 0.45 -1.40 11.91
CA GLN A 53 -0.99 -1.19 12.08
C GLN A 53 -1.30 -0.20 13.21
N ARG A 54 -0.64 -0.34 14.35
CA ARG A 54 -0.81 0.58 15.48
C ARG A 54 -0.38 1.99 15.12
N ALA A 55 0.77 2.16 14.48
CA ALA A 55 1.26 3.48 14.08
C ALA A 55 0.30 4.17 13.10
N ILE A 56 -0.26 3.42 12.13
CA ILE A 56 -1.28 3.95 11.20
C ILE A 56 -2.54 4.38 11.96
N VAL A 57 -3.07 3.53 12.84
CA VAL A 57 -4.26 3.88 13.64
C VAL A 57 -4.00 5.09 14.52
N THR A 58 -2.85 5.14 15.19
CA THR A 58 -2.44 6.30 16.01
C THR A 58 -2.40 7.57 15.18
N ALA A 59 -1.75 7.56 14.01
CA ALA A 59 -1.68 8.72 13.13
C ALA A 59 -3.07 9.18 12.64
N VAL A 60 -4.00 8.25 12.38
CA VAL A 60 -5.39 8.58 12.02
C VAL A 60 -6.13 9.20 13.20
N LEU A 61 -5.94 8.70 14.42
CA LEU A 61 -6.58 9.27 15.61
C LEU A 61 -6.01 10.65 15.95
N GLU A 62 -4.71 10.85 15.79
CA GLU A 62 -4.05 12.17 15.91
C GLU A 62 -4.54 13.14 14.83
N ALA A 63 -4.73 12.65 13.59
CA ALA A 63 -5.33 13.45 12.52
C ALA A 63 -6.72 13.97 12.91
N ALA A 64 -7.53 13.14 13.57
CA ALA A 64 -8.89 13.52 13.96
C ALA A 64 -8.91 14.68 14.97
N SER A 65 -7.89 14.82 15.81
CA SER A 65 -7.75 15.94 16.76
C SER A 65 -7.11 17.18 16.14
N GLN A 66 -6.28 17.02 15.10
CA GLN A 66 -5.62 18.13 14.40
C GLN A 66 -6.50 18.80 13.33
N ILE A 67 -7.48 18.08 12.76
CA ILE A 67 -8.37 18.62 11.74
C ILE A 67 -9.45 19.49 12.40
N GLU A 68 -9.29 20.81 12.28
CA GLU A 68 -10.24 21.81 12.81
C GLU A 68 -11.32 22.22 11.80
N ARG A 69 -11.08 22.02 10.50
CA ARG A 69 -12.01 22.43 9.44
C ARG A 69 -12.73 21.23 8.82
N PRO A 70 -14.07 21.18 8.82
CA PRO A 70 -14.82 20.16 8.11
C PRO A 70 -14.47 20.12 6.61
N GLY A 71 -14.52 18.94 6.02
CA GLY A 71 -14.12 18.68 4.64
C GLY A 71 -12.62 18.51 4.43
N SER A 72 -11.80 18.58 5.49
CA SER A 72 -10.35 18.43 5.34
C SER A 72 -9.95 16.97 5.19
N ILE A 73 -9.02 16.74 4.26
CA ILE A 73 -8.37 15.45 4.02
C ILE A 73 -6.88 15.65 4.19
N ILE A 74 -6.26 14.93 5.13
CA ILE A 74 -4.80 14.96 5.31
C ILE A 74 -4.15 13.73 4.70
N GLU A 75 -2.99 13.88 4.08
CA GLU A 75 -2.21 12.74 3.56
C GLU A 75 -1.27 12.21 4.64
N LEU A 76 -1.34 10.90 4.91
CA LEU A 76 -0.39 10.21 5.78
C LEU A 76 0.92 9.92 5.04
N PRO A 77 2.07 9.96 5.74
CA PRO A 77 3.40 9.78 5.13
C PRO A 77 3.73 8.32 4.78
N TYR A 78 2.79 7.39 4.95
CA TYR A 78 3.04 5.96 4.77
C TYR A 78 2.89 5.54 3.31
N ARG A 79 3.71 4.57 2.90
CA ARG A 79 3.70 3.95 1.57
C ARG A 79 3.65 2.42 1.72
N TRP A 80 2.85 1.77 0.87
CA TRP A 80 2.65 0.33 0.90
C TRP A 80 4.00 -0.40 0.83
N ARG A 81 4.24 -1.38 1.73
CA ARG A 81 5.50 -2.15 1.84
C ARG A 81 6.79 -1.32 1.99
N ARG A 82 6.66 -0.02 2.29
CA ARG A 82 7.77 0.91 2.55
C ARG A 82 7.57 1.62 3.89
N PHE A 83 7.18 0.84 4.89
CA PHE A 83 7.00 1.37 6.23
C PHE A 83 8.36 1.57 6.91
N PRO A 84 8.56 2.65 7.70
CA PRO A 84 9.87 2.95 8.29
C PRO A 84 10.42 1.87 9.21
N VAL A 85 9.53 1.10 9.86
CA VAL A 85 9.90 0.02 10.76
C VAL A 85 9.68 -1.31 10.05
N GLN A 86 10.76 -2.08 9.91
CA GLN A 86 10.67 -3.48 9.51
C GLN A 86 10.33 -4.32 10.74
N GLU A 87 9.27 -5.12 10.65
CA GLU A 87 8.90 -6.07 11.69
C GLU A 87 8.51 -7.41 11.07
N GLU A 88 8.72 -8.52 11.76
CA GLU A 88 8.25 -9.83 11.29
C GLU A 88 6.75 -10.03 11.55
N PRO A 89 6.02 -10.77 10.68
CA PRO A 89 4.62 -11.09 10.91
C PRO A 89 4.42 -11.86 12.23
N ARG A 90 3.66 -11.29 13.18
CA ARG A 90 3.39 -11.91 14.49
C ARG A 90 2.18 -12.84 14.51
N PHE A 91 1.24 -12.64 13.57
CA PHE A 91 0.05 -13.48 13.44
C PHE A 91 0.02 -14.07 12.03
N LEU A 92 0.20 -15.39 11.97
CA LEU A 92 0.19 -16.18 10.73
C LEU A 92 -1.11 -16.98 10.58
N GLY A 93 -2.17 -16.60 11.31
CA GLY A 93 -3.45 -17.28 11.16
C GLY A 93 -3.92 -17.22 9.71
N GLU A 94 -4.35 -18.35 9.18
CA GLU A 94 -4.82 -18.42 7.80
C GLU A 94 -6.14 -17.66 7.66
N SER A 95 -6.23 -16.85 6.59
CA SER A 95 -7.50 -16.24 6.22
C SER A 95 -8.47 -17.33 5.77
N MET A 96 -9.68 -17.32 6.33
CA MET A 96 -10.78 -18.20 5.91
C MET A 96 -11.63 -17.59 4.79
N GLY A 97 -11.14 -16.51 4.16
CA GLY A 97 -11.82 -15.87 3.03
C GLY A 97 -11.84 -16.77 1.78
N PRO A 98 -12.56 -16.38 0.72
CA PRO A 98 -12.48 -17.07 -0.56
C PRO A 98 -11.03 -17.06 -1.08
N ARG A 99 -10.43 -18.25 -1.19
CA ARG A 99 -9.07 -18.45 -1.71
C ARG A 99 -9.17 -19.16 -3.06
N HIS A 100 -8.46 -18.64 -4.06
CA HIS A 100 -8.37 -19.28 -5.38
C HIS A 100 -6.92 -19.69 -5.62
N PRO A 101 -6.58 -20.99 -5.73
CA PRO A 101 -5.20 -21.48 -5.71
C PRO A 101 -4.26 -20.76 -6.69
N GLN A 102 -4.76 -20.45 -7.90
CA GLN A 102 -3.99 -19.75 -8.91
C GLN A 102 -3.70 -18.29 -8.54
N VAL A 103 -4.63 -17.59 -7.86
CA VAL A 103 -4.41 -16.21 -7.42
C VAL A 103 -3.31 -16.17 -6.36
N GLU A 104 -3.29 -17.16 -5.48
CA GLU A 104 -2.25 -17.28 -4.44
C GLU A 104 -0.89 -17.56 -5.04
N ALA A 105 -0.82 -18.54 -5.95
CA ALA A 105 0.41 -18.87 -6.66
C ALA A 105 0.95 -17.67 -7.45
N ILE A 106 0.08 -16.87 -8.09
CA ILE A 106 0.51 -15.64 -8.78
C ILE A 106 1.02 -14.62 -7.76
N GLY A 107 0.30 -14.41 -6.65
CA GLY A 107 0.72 -13.47 -5.60
C GLY A 107 2.09 -13.83 -5.00
N GLU A 108 2.30 -15.10 -4.66
CA GLU A 108 3.59 -15.62 -4.17
C GLU A 108 4.70 -15.45 -5.21
N SER A 109 4.39 -15.71 -6.48
CA SER A 109 5.36 -15.54 -7.57
C SER A 109 5.74 -14.07 -7.77
N LEU A 110 4.78 -13.14 -7.68
CA LEU A 110 5.05 -11.71 -7.73
C LEU A 110 5.95 -11.29 -6.55
N ASP A 111 5.67 -11.76 -5.34
CA ASP A 111 6.50 -11.48 -4.16
C ASP A 111 7.94 -12.00 -4.34
N GLN A 112 8.11 -13.21 -4.90
CA GLN A 112 9.43 -13.75 -5.23
C GLN A 112 10.16 -12.90 -6.29
N LEU A 113 9.47 -12.50 -7.35
CA LEU A 113 10.04 -11.65 -8.41
C LEU A 113 10.46 -10.28 -7.88
N VAL A 114 9.67 -9.68 -6.99
CA VAL A 114 10.01 -8.42 -6.32
C VAL A 114 11.30 -8.56 -5.51
N ASN A 115 11.46 -9.64 -4.74
CA ASN A 115 12.67 -9.87 -3.95
C ASN A 115 13.90 -10.06 -4.84
N LEU A 116 13.80 -10.87 -5.89
CA LEU A 116 14.88 -11.06 -6.87
C LEU A 116 15.26 -9.75 -7.57
N ALA A 117 14.28 -8.91 -7.90
CA ALA A 117 14.52 -7.60 -8.49
C ALA A 117 15.23 -6.65 -7.51
N LYS A 118 14.86 -6.65 -6.23
CA LYS A 118 15.54 -5.86 -5.17
C LYS A 118 16.99 -6.32 -4.94
N ASP A 119 17.25 -7.61 -4.96
CA ASP A 119 18.60 -8.16 -4.88
C ASP A 119 19.45 -7.71 -6.09
N TYR A 120 18.86 -7.75 -7.29
CA TYR A 120 19.53 -7.29 -8.49
C TYR A 120 19.77 -5.77 -8.51
N GLN A 121 18.81 -4.98 -8.01
CA GLN A 121 18.98 -3.54 -7.81
C GLN A 121 20.18 -3.27 -6.88
N SER A 122 20.23 -3.92 -5.73
CA SER A 122 21.33 -3.79 -4.76
C SER A 122 22.68 -4.15 -5.38
N TYR A 123 22.72 -5.20 -6.19
CA TYR A 123 23.90 -5.56 -6.98
C TYR A 123 24.31 -4.45 -7.96
N LEU A 124 23.37 -3.86 -8.70
CA LEU A 124 23.65 -2.76 -9.63
C LEU A 124 24.13 -1.49 -8.90
N GLU A 125 23.53 -1.14 -7.78
CA GLU A 125 23.97 0.01 -6.96
C GLU A 125 25.40 -0.16 -6.47
N LYS A 126 25.76 -1.38 -6.03
CA LYS A 126 27.15 -1.70 -5.69
C LYS A 126 28.08 -1.54 -6.89
N ARG A 127 27.66 -2.03 -8.07
CA ARG A 127 28.42 -1.87 -9.32
C ARG A 127 28.61 -0.42 -9.73
N VAL A 128 27.63 0.45 -9.47
CA VAL A 128 27.75 1.91 -9.67
C VAL A 128 28.85 2.47 -8.76
N ALA A 129 28.83 2.12 -7.47
CA ALA A 129 29.85 2.56 -6.52
C ALA A 129 31.26 2.06 -6.90
N ASP A 130 31.39 0.79 -7.29
CA ASP A 130 32.65 0.22 -7.75
C ASP A 130 33.17 0.92 -9.02
N ALA A 131 32.29 1.24 -9.97
CA ALA A 131 32.66 1.94 -11.20
C ALA A 131 33.10 3.38 -10.94
N ALA A 132 32.49 4.06 -9.97
CA ALA A 132 32.88 5.40 -9.54
C ALA A 132 34.25 5.42 -8.84
N ALA A 133 34.63 4.32 -8.17
CA ALA A 133 35.89 4.19 -7.44
C ALA A 133 37.05 3.61 -8.29
N ALA A 134 36.79 3.13 -9.50
CA ALA A 134 37.79 2.44 -10.32
C ALA A 134 38.77 3.40 -11.03
N GLU A 135 40.06 3.07 -10.98
CA GLU A 135 41.13 3.70 -11.78
C GLU A 135 41.85 2.64 -12.64
N PRO A 136 41.88 2.79 -13.99
CA PRO A 136 41.28 3.86 -14.78
C PRO A 136 39.76 3.70 -14.91
N SER A 137 39.04 4.82 -14.95
CA SER A 137 37.58 4.82 -15.11
C SER A 137 37.18 4.52 -16.55
N ILE A 138 36.10 3.75 -16.71
CA ILE A 138 35.49 3.50 -18.02
C ILE A 138 34.42 4.57 -18.26
N ALA A 139 34.64 5.42 -19.25
CA ALA A 139 33.75 6.53 -19.58
C ALA A 139 32.30 6.05 -19.81
N GLY A 140 31.35 6.64 -19.07
CA GLY A 140 29.92 6.36 -19.21
C GLY A 140 29.41 5.08 -18.55
N LEU A 141 30.28 4.22 -18.01
CA LEU A 141 29.87 2.98 -17.34
C LEU A 141 29.01 3.26 -16.09
N GLU A 142 29.49 4.14 -15.20
CA GLU A 142 28.78 4.53 -13.98
C GLU A 142 27.36 5.02 -14.30
N ARG A 143 27.23 6.00 -15.21
CA ARG A 143 25.95 6.56 -15.63
C ARG A 143 25.02 5.50 -16.23
N THR A 144 25.56 4.59 -17.03
CA THR A 144 24.77 3.51 -17.64
C THR A 144 24.25 2.55 -16.59
N LEU A 145 25.10 2.15 -15.63
CA LEU A 145 24.72 1.29 -14.51
C LEU A 145 23.66 1.95 -13.63
N ALA A 146 23.82 3.24 -13.29
CA ALA A 146 22.85 4.01 -12.51
C ALA A 146 21.50 4.08 -13.23
N THR A 147 21.50 4.28 -14.54
CA THR A 147 20.28 4.25 -15.36
C THR A 147 19.60 2.88 -15.30
N GLN A 148 20.35 1.78 -15.34
CA GLN A 148 19.75 0.45 -15.21
C GLN A 148 19.25 0.19 -13.78
N ALA A 149 19.94 0.65 -12.74
CA ALA A 149 19.48 0.54 -11.36
C ALA A 149 18.12 1.22 -11.16
N GLN A 150 17.95 2.44 -11.68
CA GLN A 150 16.65 3.14 -11.66
C GLN A 150 15.55 2.41 -12.44
N ARG A 151 15.89 1.73 -13.55
CA ARG A 151 14.90 0.91 -14.28
C ARG A 151 14.46 -0.32 -13.49
N VAL A 152 15.38 -0.92 -12.72
CA VAL A 152 15.04 -2.04 -11.83
C VAL A 152 14.19 -1.55 -10.65
N GLU A 153 14.51 -0.39 -10.08
CA GLU A 153 13.66 0.26 -9.07
C GLU A 153 12.23 0.47 -9.60
N HIS A 154 12.09 0.99 -10.83
CA HIS A 154 10.78 1.13 -11.45
C HIS A 154 10.08 -0.22 -11.71
N LEU A 155 10.82 -1.26 -12.10
CA LEU A 155 10.27 -2.60 -12.26
C LEU A 155 9.72 -3.15 -10.93
N VAL A 156 10.45 -2.96 -9.83
CA VAL A 156 9.99 -3.31 -8.48
C VAL A 156 8.67 -2.61 -8.17
N ASP A 157 8.55 -1.32 -8.51
CA ASP A 157 7.34 -0.53 -8.27
C ASP A 157 6.12 -1.03 -9.07
N VAL A 158 6.34 -1.45 -10.32
CA VAL A 158 5.28 -2.03 -11.16
C VAL A 158 4.83 -3.39 -10.60
N LEU A 159 5.76 -4.25 -10.20
CA LEU A 159 5.46 -5.58 -9.66
C LEU A 159 4.76 -5.51 -8.29
N ASP A 160 5.28 -4.67 -7.39
CA ASP A 160 4.83 -4.56 -5.99
C ASP A 160 3.63 -3.60 -5.79
N GLY A 161 3.35 -2.79 -6.82
CA GLY A 161 2.22 -1.87 -6.87
C GLY A 161 1.19 -2.32 -7.89
N GLU A 162 1.33 -1.86 -9.13
CA GLU A 162 0.31 -1.97 -10.17
C GLU A 162 -0.13 -3.42 -10.45
N ALA A 163 0.82 -4.34 -10.64
CA ALA A 163 0.50 -5.73 -10.95
C ALA A 163 -0.21 -6.44 -9.79
N LEU A 164 0.28 -6.23 -8.56
CA LEU A 164 -0.30 -6.82 -7.35
C LEU A 164 -1.69 -6.24 -7.06
N ASP A 165 -1.88 -4.94 -7.27
CA ASP A 165 -3.16 -4.26 -7.07
C ASP A 165 -4.20 -4.74 -8.08
N GLN A 166 -3.85 -4.85 -9.36
CA GLN A 166 -4.73 -5.41 -10.39
C GLN A 166 -5.16 -6.85 -10.05
N LEU A 167 -4.22 -7.70 -9.63
CA LEU A 167 -4.55 -9.08 -9.21
C LEU A 167 -5.56 -9.10 -8.06
N ARG A 168 -5.35 -8.24 -7.05
CA ARG A 168 -6.23 -8.13 -5.88
C ARG A 168 -7.60 -7.59 -6.25
N GLU A 169 -7.69 -6.58 -7.10
CA GLU A 169 -8.96 -6.02 -7.57
C GLU A 169 -9.79 -7.08 -8.30
N ILE A 170 -9.17 -7.83 -9.21
CA ILE A 170 -9.84 -8.92 -9.94
C ILE A 170 -10.34 -9.99 -8.96
N ALA A 171 -9.48 -10.45 -8.05
CA ALA A 171 -9.83 -11.49 -7.08
C ALA A 171 -10.99 -11.06 -6.18
N ASN A 172 -10.94 -9.83 -5.66
CA ASN A 172 -11.98 -9.27 -4.79
C ASN A 172 -13.31 -9.07 -5.54
N ALA A 173 -13.26 -8.63 -6.80
CA ALA A 173 -14.45 -8.46 -7.63
C ALA A 173 -15.16 -9.80 -7.86
N ILE A 174 -14.42 -10.85 -8.22
CA ILE A 174 -14.98 -12.20 -8.43
C ILE A 174 -15.55 -12.75 -7.11
N ALA A 175 -14.79 -12.69 -6.02
CA ALA A 175 -15.26 -13.16 -4.71
C ALA A 175 -16.56 -12.47 -4.28
N THR A 176 -16.67 -11.15 -4.52
CA THR A 176 -17.89 -10.38 -4.25
C THR A 176 -19.08 -10.86 -5.10
N LEU A 177 -18.85 -11.11 -6.40
CA LEU A 177 -19.89 -11.61 -7.31
C LEU A 177 -20.37 -13.01 -6.91
N GLU A 178 -19.46 -13.91 -6.53
CA GLU A 178 -19.82 -15.27 -6.07
C GLU A 178 -20.60 -15.26 -4.76
N LEU A 179 -20.22 -14.40 -3.81
CA LEU A 179 -20.96 -14.22 -2.56
C LEU A 179 -22.38 -13.68 -2.79
N ARG A 180 -22.56 -12.77 -3.76
CA ARG A 180 -23.89 -12.31 -4.18
C ARG A 180 -24.69 -13.42 -4.85
N ALA A 181 -24.07 -14.18 -5.77
CA ALA A 181 -24.72 -15.28 -6.47
C ALA A 181 -25.20 -16.38 -5.51
N THR A 182 -24.49 -16.60 -4.41
CA THR A 182 -24.85 -17.58 -3.36
C THR A 182 -25.82 -17.03 -2.30
N GLY A 183 -26.28 -15.77 -2.42
CA GLY A 183 -27.20 -15.14 -1.48
C GLY A 183 -26.58 -14.83 -0.10
N LYS A 184 -25.24 -14.90 0.03
CA LYS A 184 -24.51 -14.61 1.28
C LYS A 184 -24.15 -13.14 1.45
N PHE A 185 -24.40 -12.31 0.44
CA PHE A 185 -24.22 -10.86 0.45
C PHE A 185 -25.47 -10.20 -0.12
N VAL A 186 -26.15 -9.38 0.70
CA VAL A 186 -27.20 -8.43 0.28
C VAL A 186 -26.59 -7.05 0.22
#